data_AF-X0GZ52-F1
#
_entry.id   AF-X0GZ52-F1
#
_cell.length_a   1.000
_cell.length_b   1.000
_cell.length_c   1.000
_cell.angle_alpha   90.00
_cell.angle_beta   90.00
_cell.angle_gamma   90.00
#
_symmetry.space_group_name_H-M   'P 1'
#
loop_
_entity.id
_entity.type
_entity.pdbx_description
1 polymer ?
#
loop_
_entity_poly.entity_id
_entity_poly.type
_entity_poly.pdbx_seq_one_letter_code
_entity_poly.pdbx_strand_id
1 'polypeptide(L)'
;MLLKLPEIGDGKDKWSIDGAIFAQTSPSFGAALTLNIISTKGGELVMTNAWQVGTIEDEFAQGVSSDVETWLNELGNTRCITFVERETSA
;
A
#
# COMPACT_ATOMS: atom_id res chain seq x y z
N MET A 1 30.37 35.75 3.48
CA MET A 1 30.75 34.32 3.55
C MET A 1 29.67 33.54 2.80
N LEU A 2 29.91 33.19 1.53
CA LEU A 2 28.98 32.36 0.75
C LEU A 2 29.16 30.91 1.21
N LEU A 3 28.11 30.32 1.79
CA LEU A 3 28.06 28.89 2.03
C LEU A 3 27.86 28.19 0.67
N LYS A 4 28.95 27.63 0.13
CA LYS A 4 28.85 26.66 -0.97
C LYS A 4 28.16 25.42 -0.40
N LEU A 5 26.94 25.14 -0.86
CA LEU A 5 26.30 23.85 -0.64
C LEU A 5 27.18 22.75 -1.27
N PRO A 6 27.32 21.56 -0.67
CA PRO A 6 28.14 20.51 -1.24
C PRO A 6 27.59 20.13 -2.62
N GLU A 7 28.47 20.04 -3.61
CA GLU A 7 28.12 19.41 -4.89
C GLU A 7 27.69 17.98 -4.59
N ILE A 8 26.42 17.68 -4.87
CA ILE A 8 25.88 16.33 -4.78
C ILE A 8 26.58 15.51 -5.87
N GLY A 9 27.67 14.83 -5.50
CA GLY A 9 28.42 13.96 -6.39
C GLY A 9 27.52 12.93 -7.07
N ASP A 10 27.94 12.50 -8.26
CA ASP A 10 27.26 11.52 -9.13
C ASP A 10 27.06 10.16 -8.43
N GLY A 11 26.04 10.10 -7.57
CA GLY A 11 25.21 8.93 -7.27
C GLY A 11 25.83 7.71 -6.59
N LYS A 12 27.15 7.62 -6.40
CA LYS A 12 27.79 6.37 -5.91
C LYS A 12 27.76 6.19 -4.39
N ASP A 13 27.58 7.26 -3.62
CA ASP A 13 27.56 7.25 -2.14
C ASP A 13 26.26 7.83 -1.56
N LYS A 14 25.11 7.52 -2.16
CA LYS A 14 23.79 7.94 -1.63
C LYS A 14 23.12 6.78 -0.92
N TRP A 15 22.58 7.04 0.26
CA TRP A 15 21.74 6.09 0.98
C TRP A 15 20.50 5.73 0.14
N SER A 16 20.17 4.45 0.06
CA SER A 16 18.93 3.94 -0.52
C SER A 16 17.95 3.59 0.58
N ILE A 17 16.65 3.59 0.23
CA ILE A 17 15.61 3.00 1.06
C ILE A 17 15.24 1.67 0.41
N ASP A 18 15.55 0.57 1.09
CA ASP A 18 15.27 -0.77 0.56
C ASP A 18 13.78 -1.13 0.72
N GLY A 19 13.12 -0.64 1.76
CA GLY A 19 11.70 -0.82 2.01
C GLY A 19 11.14 0.21 2.99
N ALA A 20 9.82 0.38 3.01
CA ALA A 20 9.14 1.29 3.91
C ALA A 20 7.76 0.74 4.30
N ILE A 21 7.37 0.94 5.56
CA ILE A 21 6.04 0.58 6.05
C ILE A 21 5.41 1.84 6.61
N PHE A 22 4.18 2.12 6.18
CA PHE A 22 3.36 3.18 6.73
C PHE A 22 2.07 2.58 7.28
N ALA A 23 1.78 2.86 8.54
CA ALA A 23 0.57 2.39 9.21
C ALA A 23 -0.07 3.54 9.98
N GLN A 24 -1.39 3.63 9.88
CA GLN A 24 -2.20 4.54 10.67
C GLN A 24 -3.28 3.73 11.37
N THR A 25 -3.58 4.07 12.62
CA THR A 25 -4.74 3.52 13.32
C THR A 25 -6.00 3.96 12.61
N SER A 26 -7.02 3.09 12.57
CA SER A 26 -8.30 3.46 11.99
C SER A 26 -8.90 4.64 12.76
N PRO A 27 -9.27 5.75 12.08
CA PRO A 27 -9.82 6.91 12.77
C PRO A 27 -11.16 6.53 13.38
N SER A 28 -11.50 7.06 14.57
CA SER A 28 -12.80 6.80 15.22
C SER A 28 -13.99 7.44 14.50
N PHE A 29 -13.74 8.26 13.48
CA PHE A 29 -14.72 8.92 12.63
C PHE A 29 -14.21 8.92 11.17
N GLY A 30 -15.11 8.80 10.20
CA GLY A 30 -14.75 8.75 8.78
C GLY A 30 -14.76 7.33 8.21
N ALA A 31 -13.77 6.99 7.40
CA ALA A 31 -13.73 5.70 6.69
C ALA A 31 -13.50 4.53 7.67
N ALA A 32 -14.43 3.56 7.65
CA ALA A 32 -14.37 2.39 8.53
C ALA A 32 -13.26 1.40 8.16
N LEU A 33 -12.77 1.45 6.91
CA LEU A 33 -11.61 0.72 6.40
C LEU A 33 -10.68 1.72 5.72
N THR A 34 -9.40 1.68 6.07
CA THR A 34 -8.35 2.52 5.49
C THR A 34 -7.23 1.63 4.97
N LEU A 35 -6.82 1.88 3.72
CA LEU A 35 -5.67 1.25 3.09
C LEU A 35 -4.54 2.30 3.00
N ASN A 36 -3.40 1.98 3.58
CA ASN A 36 -2.21 2.82 3.57
C ASN A 36 -1.21 2.21 2.60
N ILE A 37 -0.87 2.94 1.55
CA ILE A 37 -0.01 2.44 0.47
C ILE A 37 1.28 3.25 0.44
N ILE A 38 2.41 2.57 0.44
CA ILE A 38 3.74 3.17 0.28
C ILE A 38 4.57 2.35 -0.70
N SER A 39 5.43 3.01 -1.45
CA SER A 39 6.39 2.34 -2.33
C SER A 39 7.72 3.05 -2.30
N THR A 40 8.80 2.27 -2.45
CA THR A 40 10.14 2.79 -2.68
C THR A 40 10.46 2.77 -4.17
N LYS A 41 11.22 3.75 -4.64
CA LYS A 41 11.58 3.83 -6.07
C LYS A 41 12.39 2.59 -6.46
N GLY A 42 11.83 1.75 -7.32
CA GLY A 42 12.46 0.52 -7.81
C GLY A 42 12.44 -0.63 -6.79
N GLY A 43 11.72 -0.47 -5.67
CA GLY A 43 11.51 -1.51 -4.68
C GLY A 43 10.05 -1.95 -4.62
N GLU A 44 9.63 -2.42 -3.45
CA GLU A 44 8.31 -2.99 -3.22
C GLU A 44 7.19 -1.94 -3.09
N LEU A 45 5.97 -2.42 -3.30
CA LEU A 45 4.73 -1.75 -2.89
C LEU A 45 4.27 -2.43 -1.60
N VAL A 46 4.18 -1.67 -0.51
CA VAL A 46 3.71 -2.15 0.78
C VAL A 46 2.34 -1.54 1.05
N MET A 47 1.39 -2.38 1.44
CA MET A 47 0.06 -1.97 1.85
C MET A 47 -0.20 -2.40 3.29
N THR A 48 -0.67 -1.48 4.13
CA THR A 48 -1.19 -1.81 5.46
C THR A 48 -2.65 -1.42 5.57
N ASN A 49 -3.43 -2.25 6.25
CA ASN A 49 -4.87 -2.07 6.35
C ASN A 49 -5.24 -1.83 7.81
N ALA A 50 -6.14 -0.88 8.04
CA ALA A 50 -6.65 -0.57 9.37
C ALA A 50 -8.16 -0.36 9.30
N TRP A 51 -8.90 -1.00 10.21
CA TRP A 51 -10.35 -0.90 10.27
C TRP A 51 -10.85 -0.60 11.68
N GLN A 52 -12.05 -0.05 11.75
CA GLN A 52 -12.72 0.27 13.00
C GLN A 52 -13.33 -1.00 13.61
N VAL A 53 -12.85 -1.36 14.80
CA VAL A 53 -13.41 -2.46 15.58
C VAL A 53 -14.87 -2.15 15.92
N GLY A 54 -15.76 -3.12 15.67
CA GLY A 54 -17.20 -3.00 15.91
C GLY A 54 -17.99 -2.37 14.75
N THR A 55 -17.31 -1.78 13.76
CA THR A 55 -17.94 -1.34 12.50
C THR A 55 -17.67 -2.34 11.38
N ILE A 56 -16.44 -2.87 11.32
CA ILE A 56 -16.01 -3.86 10.33
C ILE A 56 -15.65 -5.16 11.05
N GLU A 57 -16.19 -6.26 10.54
CA GLU A 57 -15.83 -7.61 10.99
C GLU A 57 -14.41 -7.96 10.51
N ASP A 58 -13.64 -8.62 11.37
CA ASP A 58 -12.24 -8.95 11.08
C ASP A 58 -12.13 -9.85 9.85
N GLU A 59 -13.03 -10.82 9.72
CA GLU A 59 -13.09 -11.74 8.58
C GLU A 59 -13.34 -10.99 7.27
N PHE A 60 -14.22 -9.99 7.29
CA PHE A 60 -14.49 -9.15 6.13
C PHE A 60 -13.26 -8.32 5.75
N ALA A 61 -12.64 -7.65 6.72
CA ALA A 61 -11.45 -6.84 6.46
C ALA A 61 -10.28 -7.69 5.92
N GLN A 62 -10.09 -8.88 6.47
CA GLN A 62 -9.09 -9.84 5.99
C GLN A 62 -9.41 -10.35 4.58
N GLY A 63 -10.67 -10.64 4.29
CA GLY A 63 -11.12 -11.03 2.95
C GLY A 63 -10.81 -9.95 1.90
N VAL A 64 -11.20 -8.71 2.17
CA VAL A 64 -10.87 -7.56 1.30
C VAL A 64 -9.36 -7.40 1.14
N SER A 65 -8.59 -7.56 2.22
CA SER A 65 -7.12 -7.48 2.17
C SER A 65 -6.52 -8.54 1.22
N SER A 66 -7.00 -9.77 1.32
CA SER A 66 -6.58 -10.90 0.49
C SER A 66 -6.97 -10.72 -0.98
N ASP A 67 -8.18 -10.22 -1.24
CA ASP A 67 -8.65 -9.97 -2.61
C ASP A 67 -7.81 -8.88 -3.28
N VAL A 68 -7.55 -7.77 -2.57
CA VAL A 68 -6.70 -6.68 -3.09
C VAL A 68 -5.27 -7.16 -3.34
N GLU A 69 -4.69 -7.95 -2.42
CA GLU A 69 -3.38 -8.55 -2.64
C GLU A 69 -3.37 -9.43 -3.90
N THR A 70 -4.39 -10.27 -4.07
CA THR A 70 -4.52 -11.15 -5.25
C THR A 70 -4.58 -10.33 -6.54
N TRP A 71 -5.43 -9.29 -6.60
CA TRP A 71 -5.57 -8.46 -7.78
C TRP A 71 -4.29 -7.68 -8.10
N LEU A 72 -3.59 -7.15 -7.09
CA LEU A 72 -2.34 -6.42 -7.28
C LEU A 72 -1.22 -7.35 -7.78
N ASN A 73 -1.16 -8.58 -7.25
CA ASN A 73 -0.22 -9.59 -7.73
C ASN A 73 -0.54 -10.01 -9.17
N GLU A 74 -1.81 -10.21 -9.50
CA GLU A 74 -2.24 -10.45 -10.88
C GLU A 74 -1.84 -9.31 -11.80
N LEU A 75 -2.14 -8.06 -11.43
CA LEU A 75 -1.75 -6.87 -12.20
C LEU A 75 -0.24 -6.80 -12.44
N GLY A 76 0.56 -7.07 -11.41
CA GLY A 76 2.02 -7.08 -11.51
C GLY A 76 2.52 -8.13 -12.51
N ASN A 77 1.86 -9.28 -12.57
CA ASN A 77 2.23 -10.40 -13.43
C ASN A 77 1.72 -10.26 -14.87
N THR A 78 0.47 -9.84 -15.05
CA THR A 78 -0.22 -9.83 -16.35
C THR A 78 -0.24 -8.45 -17.01
N ARG A 79 0.05 -7.39 -16.25
CA ARG A 79 -0.15 -5.97 -16.62
C ARG A 79 -1.61 -5.60 -16.89
N CYS A 80 -2.56 -6.44 -16.50
CA CYS A 80 -3.99 -6.24 -16.71
C CYS A 80 -4.82 -6.97 -15.66
N ILE A 81 -5.77 -6.29 -15.01
CA ILE A 81 -6.78 -6.95 -14.18
C ILE A 81 -8.10 -6.99 -14.96
N THR A 82 -8.75 -8.15 -14.98
CA THR A 82 -10.11 -8.30 -15.48
C THR A 82 -11.02 -8.62 -14.30
N PHE A 83 -11.95 -7.72 -14.00
CA PHE A 83 -12.99 -7.99 -13.01
C PHE A 83 -14.12 -8.74 -13.71
N VAL A 84 -14.34 -10.00 -13.31
CA VAL A 84 -15.47 -10.79 -13.78
C VAL A 84 -16.56 -10.70 -12.72
N GLU A 85 -17.71 -10.15 -13.09
CA GLU A 85 -18.87 -10.07 -12.21
C GLU A 85 -19.31 -11.50 -11.86
N ARG A 86 -19.25 -11.86 -10.56
CA ARG A 86 -19.84 -13.11 -10.10
C ARG A 86 -21.30 -12.84 -9.79
N GLU A 87 -22.20 -13.55 -10.48
CA GLU A 87 -23.61 -13.58 -10.09
C GLU A 87 -23.72 -14.13 -8.66
N THR A 88 -24.11 -13.29 -7.72
CA THR A 88 -24.55 -13.72 -6.40
C THR A 88 -25.92 -14.35 -6.54
N SER A 89 -26.00 -15.68 -6.48
CA SER A 89 -27.27 -16.36 -6.20
C SER A 89 -27.76 -15.93 -4.82
N ALA A 90 -28.92 -15.28 -4.81
CA ALA A 90 -29.63 -14.83 -3.61
C ALA A 90 -30.12 -15.99 -2.73
#